data_AF-A0A9E2YW72-F1
#
_entry.id   AF-A0A9E2YW72-F1
#
_cell.length_a   1.000
_cell.length_b   1.000
_cell.length_c   1.000
_cell.angle_alpha   90.00
_cell.angle_beta   90.00
_cell.angle_gamma   90.00
#
_symmetry.space_group_name_H-M   'P 1'
#
loop_
_entity.id
_entity.type
_entity.pdbx_description
1 polymer ?
#
loop_
_entity_poly.entity_id
_entity_poly.type
_entity_poly.pdbx_seq_one_letter_code
_entity_poly.pdbx_strand_id
1 'polypeptide(L)'
;MSLDTRSKIITEQKAAALIQNRPVKSVSGHFDPLLPQHVRELRRAAAGDELLVVTVTNPPDPLLTQSARAELVAALAAVDYVILSHAPPFEEGFPFTKKFIDLVIERHSRPST
;
A
#
# COMPACT_ATOMS: atom_id res chain seq x y z
N MET A 1 -4.88 25.93 -2.00
CA MET A 1 -5.78 25.02 -1.25
C MET A 1 -4.92 23.96 -0.60
N SER A 2 -4.96 23.81 0.72
CA SER A 2 -4.26 22.72 1.40
C SER A 2 -5.02 21.42 1.13
N LEU A 3 -4.41 20.49 0.39
CA LEU A 3 -4.97 19.16 0.17
C LEU A 3 -4.79 18.38 1.48
N ASP A 4 -5.84 18.22 2.27
CA ASP A 4 -5.77 17.39 3.47
C ASP A 4 -5.79 15.90 3.05
N THR A 5 -4.60 15.38 2.76
CA THR A 5 -4.41 13.98 2.35
C THR A 5 -4.80 13.00 3.45
N ARG A 6 -4.87 13.43 4.72
CA ARG A 6 -5.33 12.59 5.83
C ARG A 6 -6.81 12.25 5.73
N SER A 7 -7.60 13.03 4.99
CA SER A 7 -9.01 12.73 4.72
C SER A 7 -9.23 11.41 3.96
N LYS A 8 -8.20 10.91 3.28
CA LYS A 8 -8.22 9.61 2.59
C LYS A 8 -8.03 8.44 3.55
N ILE A 9 -7.50 8.67 4.75
CA ILE A 9 -7.34 7.62 5.76
C ILE A 9 -8.69 7.41 6.44
N ILE A 10 -9.29 6.24 6.25
CA ILE A 10 -10.65 5.93 6.71
C ILE A 10 -10.67 4.65 7.55
N THR A 11 -11.78 4.45 8.28
CA THR A 11 -12.00 3.24 9.06
C THR A 11 -12.46 2.07 8.18
N GLU A 12 -12.28 0.84 8.67
CA GLU A 12 -12.78 -0.37 8.01
C GLU A 12 -14.29 -0.33 7.78
N GLN A 13 -15.07 0.23 8.71
CA GLN A 13 -16.53 0.35 8.55
C GLN A 13 -16.89 1.25 7.37
N LYS A 14 -16.17 2.38 7.21
CA LYS A 14 -16.40 3.30 6.08
C LYS A 14 -15.98 2.66 4.76
N ALA A 15 -14.89 1.88 4.76
CA ALA A 15 -14.46 1.11 3.59
C ALA A 15 -15.48 0.04 3.19
N ALA A 16 -16.05 -0.68 4.16
CA ALA A 16 -17.10 -1.67 3.92
C ALA A 16 -18.34 -1.03 3.27
N ALA A 17 -18.73 0.15 3.75
CA ALA A 17 -19.81 0.92 3.13
C ALA A 17 -19.47 1.37 1.70
N LEU A 18 -18.22 1.72 1.39
CA LEU A 18 -17.81 2.08 0.03
C LEU A 18 -17.93 0.90 -0.94
N ILE A 19 -17.48 -0.30 -0.53
CA ILE A 19 -17.53 -1.52 -1.34
C ILE A 19 -18.97 -1.90 -1.70
N GLN A 20 -19.94 -1.64 -0.81
CA GLN A 20 -21.36 -1.90 -1.10
C GLN A 20 -21.94 -0.96 -2.17
N ASN A 21 -21.38 0.24 -2.33
CA ASN A 21 -21.97 1.28 -3.16
C ASN A 21 -21.23 1.51 -4.48
N ARG A 22 -19.97 1.08 -4.59
CA ARG A 22 -19.12 1.30 -5.76
C ARG A 22 -18.16 0.13 -5.98
N PRO A 23 -17.76 -0.14 -7.24
CA PRO A 23 -16.70 -1.09 -7.52
C PRO A 23 -15.39 -0.58 -6.93
N VAL A 24 -14.70 -1.45 -6.20
CA VAL A 24 -13.48 -1.13 -5.45
C VAL A 24 -12.41 -2.13 -5.83
N LYS A 25 -11.20 -1.62 -6.05
CA LYS A 25 -9.98 -2.40 -6.14
C LYS A 25 -9.18 -2.26 -4.87
N SER A 26 -8.91 -3.38 -4.21
CA SER A 26 -8.17 -3.42 -2.96
C SER A 26 -6.73 -3.86 -3.19
N VAL A 27 -5.77 -3.13 -2.60
CA VAL A 27 -4.34 -3.48 -2.59
C VAL A 27 -3.83 -3.40 -1.15
N SER A 28 -3.01 -4.35 -0.73
CA SER A 28 -2.45 -4.38 0.62
C SER A 28 -0.92 -4.40 0.58
N GLY A 29 -0.27 -3.77 1.54
CA GLY A 29 1.20 -3.78 1.63
C GLY A 29 1.75 -3.06 2.86
N HIS A 30 3.05 -3.28 3.14
CA HIS A 30 3.73 -2.64 4.27
C HIS A 30 4.11 -1.18 3.97
N PHE A 31 4.62 -0.91 2.77
CA PHE A 31 5.12 0.41 2.32
C PHE A 31 6.23 0.98 3.22
N ASP A 32 7.16 0.13 3.63
CA ASP A 32 8.22 0.44 4.60
C ASP A 32 9.63 0.26 4.00
N PRO A 33 10.20 1.28 3.31
CA PRO A 33 9.59 2.57 2.96
C PRO A 33 8.72 2.52 1.69
N LEU A 34 8.02 3.63 1.38
CA LEU A 34 7.27 3.78 0.14
C LEU A 34 8.22 4.00 -1.05
N LEU A 35 8.42 2.95 -1.85
CA LEU A 35 9.33 2.97 -3.00
C LEU A 35 8.65 3.46 -4.30
N PRO A 36 9.43 3.98 -5.28
CA PRO A 36 8.92 4.34 -6.60
C PRO A 36 8.23 3.19 -7.35
N GLN A 37 8.63 1.94 -7.10
CA GLN A 37 7.97 0.77 -7.67
C GLN A 37 6.53 0.62 -7.15
N HIS A 38 6.30 0.78 -5.85
CA HIS A 38 4.95 0.77 -5.27
C HIS A 38 4.07 1.83 -5.93
N VAL A 39 4.60 3.03 -6.15
CA VAL A 39 3.85 4.12 -6.82
C VAL A 39 3.46 3.73 -8.24
N ARG A 40 4.37 3.10 -9.01
CA ARG A 40 4.05 2.62 -10.36
C ARG A 40 2.99 1.53 -10.35
N GLU A 41 3.07 0.60 -9.40
CA GLU A 41 2.10 -0.49 -9.26
C GLU A 41 0.73 0.03 -8.84
N LEU A 42 0.66 0.94 -7.87
CA LEU A 42 -0.59 1.60 -7.46
C LEU A 42 -1.21 2.41 -8.60
N ARG A 43 -0.41 3.13 -9.39
CA ARG A 43 -0.90 3.83 -10.59
C ARG A 43 -1.48 2.88 -11.64
N ARG A 44 -0.86 1.71 -11.83
CA ARG A 44 -1.40 0.67 -12.72
C ARG A 44 -2.68 0.08 -12.15
N ALA A 45 -2.76 -0.10 -10.84
CA ALA A 45 -3.97 -0.58 -10.18
C ALA A 45 -5.13 0.40 -10.38
N ALA A 46 -4.88 1.70 -10.28
CA ALA A 46 -5.84 2.80 -10.45
C ALA A 46 -6.26 3.10 -11.91
N ALA A 47 -5.90 2.26 -12.89
CA ALA A 47 -6.17 2.54 -14.31
C ALA A 47 -7.62 2.30 -14.75
N GLY A 48 -8.50 1.78 -13.87
CA GLY A 48 -9.91 1.54 -14.14
C GLY A 48 -10.84 2.55 -13.46
N ASP A 49 -12.15 2.39 -13.64
CA ASP A 49 -13.18 3.23 -13.00
C ASP A 49 -13.48 2.83 -11.54
N GLU A 50 -12.73 1.87 -11.01
CA GLU A 50 -12.83 1.36 -9.64
C GLU A 50 -12.10 2.28 -8.67
N LEU A 51 -12.63 2.46 -7.46
CA LEU A 51 -11.90 3.17 -6.41
C LEU A 51 -10.71 2.32 -5.94
N LEU A 52 -9.50 2.91 -5.86
CA LEU A 52 -8.33 2.25 -5.30
C LEU A 52 -8.28 2.46 -3.79
N VAL A 53 -8.52 1.37 -3.05
CA VAL A 53 -8.41 1.30 -1.60
C VAL A 53 -7.12 0.57 -1.23
N VAL A 54 -6.27 1.21 -0.43
CA VAL A 54 -5.00 0.63 0.00
C VAL A 54 -5.02 0.31 1.48
N THR A 55 -4.74 -0.94 1.83
CA THR A 55 -4.58 -1.38 3.21
C THR A 55 -3.09 -1.40 3.58
N VAL A 56 -2.72 -0.59 4.58
CA VAL A 56 -1.36 -0.59 5.13
C VAL A 56 -1.29 -1.60 6.26
N THR A 57 -0.47 -2.64 6.09
CA THR A 57 -0.24 -3.69 7.08
C THR A 57 1.06 -3.43 7.86
N ASN A 58 1.25 -4.11 8.99
CA ASN A 58 2.48 -4.02 9.77
C ASN A 58 3.44 -5.17 9.45
N PRO A 59 4.71 -4.88 9.10
CA PRO A 59 5.77 -5.87 9.13
C PRO A 59 6.20 -6.14 10.58
N PRO A 60 6.93 -7.24 10.85
CA PRO A 60 7.40 -7.58 12.20
C PRO A 60 8.33 -6.54 12.84
N ASP A 61 9.19 -5.89 12.05
CA ASP A 61 10.15 -4.88 12.51
C ASP A 61 10.10 -3.63 11.60
N PRO A 62 9.17 -2.69 11.88
CA PRO A 62 8.93 -1.56 11.00
C PRO A 62 9.94 -0.40 11.19
N LEU A 63 10.47 0.12 10.09
CA LEU A 63 11.31 1.33 10.06
C LEU A 63 10.50 2.61 10.30
N LEU A 64 9.29 2.68 9.74
CA LEU A 64 8.36 3.79 9.90
C LEU A 64 7.13 3.36 10.69
N THR A 65 6.46 4.27 11.41
CA THR A 65 5.16 3.94 12.02
C THR A 65 4.12 3.62 10.94
N GLN A 66 3.14 2.77 11.27
CA GLN A 66 2.05 2.45 10.33
C GLN A 66 1.30 3.71 9.87
N SER A 67 1.11 4.68 10.77
CA SER A 67 0.49 5.96 10.44
C SER A 67 1.32 6.78 9.46
N ALA A 68 2.65 6.85 9.64
CA ALA A 68 3.53 7.56 8.71
C ALA A 68 3.48 6.94 7.30
N ARG A 69 3.49 5.60 7.21
CA ARG A 69 3.36 4.88 5.93
C ARG A 69 1.99 5.13 5.30
N ALA A 70 0.92 5.15 6.08
CA ALA A 70 -0.42 5.49 5.61
C ALA A 70 -0.53 6.92 5.09
N GLU A 71 0.09 7.90 5.76
CA GLU A 71 0.13 9.29 5.28
C GLU A 71 0.89 9.41 3.95
N LEU A 72 2.02 8.70 3.80
CA LEU A 72 2.77 8.66 2.54
C LEU A 72 1.95 8.06 1.40
N VAL A 73 1.24 6.97 1.65
CA VAL A 73 0.36 6.34 0.65
C VAL A 73 -0.83 7.24 0.32
N ALA A 74 -1.46 7.86 1.32
CA ALA A 74 -2.60 8.77 1.14
C ALA A 74 -2.22 10.03 0.33
N ALA A 75 -0.96 10.46 0.42
CA ALA A 75 -0.47 11.57 -0.40
C ALA A 75 -0.41 11.26 -1.90
N LEU A 76 -0.49 10.00 -2.32
CA LEU A 76 -0.50 9.63 -3.73
C LEU A 76 -1.84 10.01 -4.39
N ALA A 77 -1.77 10.70 -5.52
CA ALA A 77 -2.95 11.08 -6.29
C ALA A 77 -3.75 9.88 -6.80
N ALA A 78 -3.08 8.75 -7.07
CA ALA A 78 -3.71 7.53 -7.57
C ALA A 78 -4.48 6.74 -6.50
N VAL A 79 -4.33 7.08 -5.22
CA VAL A 79 -4.98 6.37 -4.12
C VAL A 79 -6.20 7.17 -3.67
N ASP A 80 -7.36 6.52 -3.63
CA ASP A 80 -8.61 7.15 -3.17
C ASP A 80 -8.73 7.07 -1.65
N TYR A 81 -8.49 5.89 -1.08
CA TYR A 81 -8.61 5.67 0.36
C TYR A 81 -7.51 4.77 0.91
N VAL A 82 -7.20 4.97 2.19
CA VAL A 82 -6.21 4.20 2.95
C VAL A 82 -6.84 3.66 4.22
N ILE A 83 -6.55 2.40 4.54
CA ILE A 83 -6.99 1.71 5.76
C ILE A 83 -5.76 1.20 6.50
N LEU A 84 -5.77 1.30 7.82
CA LEU A 84 -4.77 0.68 8.69
C LEU A 84 -5.28 -0.72 9.08
N SER A 85 -4.53 -1.77 8.78
CA SER A 85 -4.87 -3.12 9.24
C SER A 85 -4.16 -3.45 10.55
N HIS A 86 -4.93 -3.85 11.55
CA HIS A 86 -4.43 -4.36 12.82
C HIS A 86 -4.52 -5.89 12.92
N ALA A 87 -4.98 -6.55 11.86
CA ALA A 87 -4.99 -8.01 11.79
C ALA A 87 -3.54 -8.54 11.66
N PRO A 88 -3.22 -9.71 12.23
CA PRO A 88 -1.97 -10.39 11.92
C PRO A 88 -1.89 -10.61 10.40
N PRO A 89 -0.69 -10.57 9.79
CA PRO A 89 -0.55 -10.75 8.35
C PRO A 89 -1.23 -12.07 7.94
N PHE A 90 -2.19 -11.98 7.00
CA PHE A 90 -2.71 -13.18 6.35
C PHE A 90 -1.53 -13.84 5.63
N GLU A 91 -1.13 -15.03 6.11
CA GLU A 91 0.01 -15.79 5.57
C GLU A 91 -0.23 -16.39 4.16
N GLU A 92 -1.28 -15.99 3.45
CA GLU A 92 -1.39 -16.33 2.02
C GLU A 92 -0.72 -15.27 1.16
N GLY A 93 0.60 -15.48 0.98
CA GLY A 93 1.37 -15.10 -0.20
C GLY A 93 1.09 -13.73 -0.80
N PHE A 94 1.74 -12.68 -0.28
CA PHE A 94 1.93 -11.45 -1.06
C PHE A 94 3.02 -11.69 -2.13
N PRO A 95 2.68 -11.71 -3.43
CA PRO A 95 3.66 -11.98 -4.50
C PRO A 95 4.74 -10.89 -4.63
N PHE A 96 4.60 -9.76 -3.95
CA PHE A 96 5.51 -8.62 -4.04
C PHE A 96 6.67 -8.68 -3.04
N THR A 97 6.46 -9.18 -1.81
CA THR A 97 7.52 -9.28 -0.79
C THR A 97 8.62 -10.26 -1.21
N LYS A 98 8.22 -11.42 -1.76
CA LYS A 98 9.18 -12.40 -2.29
C LYS A 98 9.95 -11.82 -3.49
N LYS A 99 9.26 -11.17 -4.43
CA LYS A 99 9.92 -10.53 -5.59
C LYS A 99 10.89 -9.43 -5.18
N PHE A 100 10.61 -8.68 -4.12
CA PHE A 100 11.50 -7.66 -3.60
C PHE A 100 12.77 -8.25 -2.98
N ILE A 101 12.63 -9.29 -2.14
CA ILE A 101 13.77 -10.00 -1.55
C ILE A 101 14.65 -10.61 -2.66
N ASP A 102 14.01 -11.25 -3.65
CA ASP A 102 14.71 -11.83 -4.81
C ASP A 102 15.46 -10.73 -5.61
N LEU A 103 14.87 -9.54 -5.81
CA LEU A 103 15.50 -8.40 -6.50
C LEU A 103 16.71 -7.81 -5.74
N VAL A 104 16.63 -7.71 -4.42
CA VAL A 104 17.73 -7.19 -3.60
C VAL A 104 18.90 -8.18 -3.58
N ILE A 105 18.61 -9.47 -3.46
CA ILE A 105 19.62 -10.54 -3.55
C ILE A 105 20.28 -10.52 -4.93
N GLU A 106 19.51 -10.51 -6.02
CA GLU A 106 20.08 -10.50 -7.38
C GLU A 106 21.00 -9.30 -7.63
N ARG A 107 20.63 -8.11 -7.13
CA ARG A 107 21.39 -6.88 -7.35
C ARG A 107 22.70 -6.83 -6.57
N HIS A 108 22.77 -7.46 -5.39
CA HIS A 108 23.95 -7.42 -4.52
C HIS A 108 24.79 -8.71 -4.54
N SER A 109 24.31 -9.78 -5.19
CA SER A 109 25.09 -11.00 -5.44
C SER A 109 25.95 -10.93 -6.72
N ARG A 110 25.85 -9.88 -7.54
CA ARG A 110 26.82 -9.67 -8.64
C ARG A 110 28.12 -9.10 -8.06
N PRO A 111 29.25 -9.81 -8.17
CA PRO A 111 30.53 -9.28 -7.70
C PRO A 111 30.87 -8.02 -8.49
N SER A 112 31.27 -6.97 -7.78
CA SER A 112 31.83 -5.77 -8.38
C SER A 112 33.00 -6.18 -9.26
N THR A 113 32.82 -6.02 -10.57
CA THR A 113 33.88 -6.21 -11.57
C THR A 113 34.68 -4.92 -11.66
#